data_AF-A0A2W2MX52-F1
#
_entry.id   AF-A0A2W2MX52-F1
#
_cell.length_a   1.000
_cell.length_b   1.000
_cell.length_c   1.000
_cell.angle_alpha   90.00
_cell.angle_beta   90.00
_cell.angle_gamma   90.00
#
_symmetry.space_group_name_H-M   'P 1'
#
loop_
_entity.id
_entity.type
_entity.pdbx_description
1 polymer ?
#
loop_
_entity_poly.entity_id
_entity_poly.type
_entity_poly.pdbx_seq_one_letter_code
_entity_poly.pdbx_strand_id
1 'polypeptide(L)'
;MSTVDILSPAGEKAGSVELPAEIFGVEKVSIPLIHQVVVAQLAAARQGTHKTKTRGEVRGGGRKPYRQKGTGRARQGSVRAPQFAGGGVVHGPQPRDYSQRTPKKMKAAALRHALTDRARHNRIHVVTGVIEGETPSTKAAKSLFGKISERKNLLLVVDRSDEAAWLSARNLPQVHILEPGQLNTYDVLVSDDVVFTKAAFESFVAGPNKANDNEGSEA
;
A
#
# COMPACT_ATOMS: atom_id res chain seq x y z
N MET A 1 -15.02 15.71 19.83
CA MET A 1 -15.13 14.31 19.36
C MET A 1 -16.23 14.28 18.32
N SER A 2 -15.98 13.72 17.14
CA SER A 2 -16.98 13.58 16.08
C SER A 2 -17.66 12.21 16.17
N THR A 3 -18.97 12.17 15.99
CA THR A 3 -19.76 10.94 15.98
C THR A 3 -20.06 10.53 14.55
N VAL A 4 -20.02 9.24 14.26
CA VAL A 4 -20.40 8.65 12.97
C VAL A 4 -21.53 7.65 13.19
N ASP A 5 -22.55 7.70 12.33
CA ASP A 5 -23.66 6.76 12.37
C ASP A 5 -23.21 5.37 11.88
N ILE A 6 -23.65 4.32 12.58
CA ILE A 6 -23.52 2.94 12.13
C ILE A 6 -24.68 2.63 11.18
N LEU A 7 -24.39 2.12 10.00
CA LEU A 7 -25.38 1.69 9.02
C LEU A 7 -25.56 0.16 9.05
N SER A 8 -26.79 -0.31 8.87
CA SER A 8 -27.09 -1.70 8.56
C SER A 8 -26.76 -2.03 7.10
N PRO A 9 -26.68 -3.31 6.69
CA PRO A 9 -26.52 -3.66 5.28
C PRO A 9 -27.70 -3.18 4.41
N ALA A 10 -28.88 -2.95 5.02
CA ALA A 10 -30.03 -2.31 4.39
C ALA A 10 -29.83 -0.79 4.16
N GLY A 11 -28.83 -0.16 4.79
CA GLY A 11 -28.56 1.27 4.73
C GLY A 11 -29.32 2.10 5.78
N GLU A 12 -29.89 1.45 6.80
CA GLU A 12 -30.63 2.10 7.88
C GLU A 12 -29.70 2.38 9.06
N LYS A 13 -30.04 3.38 9.88
CA LYS A 13 -29.24 3.72 11.07
C LYS A 13 -29.43 2.65 12.15
N ALA A 14 -28.34 1.96 12.50
CA ALA A 14 -28.31 0.92 13.53
C ALA A 14 -27.70 1.41 14.87
N GLY A 15 -27.08 2.59 14.90
CA GLY A 15 -26.48 3.19 16.09
C GLY A 15 -25.52 4.31 15.74
N SER A 16 -24.67 4.72 16.67
CA SER A 16 -23.58 5.67 16.46
C SER A 16 -22.31 5.23 17.18
N VAL A 17 -21.15 5.67 16.67
CA VAL A 17 -19.83 5.42 17.26
C VAL A 17 -19.07 6.74 17.34
N GLU A 18 -18.30 6.90 18.41
CA GLU A 18 -17.42 8.05 18.60
C GLU A 18 -16.07 7.81 17.92
N LEU A 19 -15.59 8.82 17.20
CA LEU A 19 -14.23 8.82 16.63
C LEU A 19 -13.24 9.40 17.66
N PRO A 20 -12.25 8.62 18.14
CA PRO A 20 -11.24 9.13 19.06
C PRO A 20 -10.43 10.27 18.44
N ALA A 21 -10.32 11.39 19.16
CA ALA A 21 -9.63 12.58 18.67
C ALA A 21 -8.12 12.34 18.40
N GLU A 22 -7.50 11.41 19.12
CA GLU A 22 -6.08 11.08 18.93
C GLU A 22 -5.76 10.46 17.55
N ILE A 23 -6.75 9.79 16.94
CA ILE A 23 -6.58 9.08 15.68
C ILE A 23 -7.18 9.88 14.52
N PHE A 24 -8.38 10.42 14.72
CA PHE A 24 -9.18 11.07 13.67
C PHE A 24 -9.25 12.60 13.80
N GLY A 25 -8.64 13.17 14.84
CA GLY A 25 -8.76 14.59 15.21
C GLY A 25 -7.43 15.32 15.29
N VAL A 26 -6.41 14.91 14.54
CA VAL A 26 -5.10 15.60 14.56
C VAL A 26 -5.27 17.04 14.08
N GLU A 27 -4.77 18.03 14.84
CA GLU A 27 -4.98 19.45 14.55
C GLU A 27 -4.49 19.89 13.17
N LYS A 28 -3.30 19.45 12.77
CA LYS A 28 -2.67 19.82 11.50
C LYS A 28 -2.27 18.59 10.69
N VAL A 29 -2.86 18.46 9.51
CA VAL A 29 -2.51 17.44 8.51
C VAL A 29 -1.22 17.87 7.81
N SER A 30 -0.13 17.12 8.02
CA SER A 30 1.16 17.37 7.37
C SER A 30 1.27 16.64 6.03
N ILE A 31 1.16 17.37 4.93
CA ILE A 31 1.31 16.85 3.56
C ILE A 31 2.72 16.28 3.29
N PRO A 32 3.84 16.95 3.69
CA PRO A 32 5.17 16.42 3.44
C PRO A 32 5.42 15.06 4.10
N LEU A 33 4.89 14.86 5.31
CA LEU A 33 4.99 13.59 6.03
C LEU A 33 4.25 12.47 5.30
N ILE A 34 3.02 12.76 4.87
CA ILE A 34 2.19 11.82 4.10
C ILE A 34 2.91 11.45 2.81
N HIS A 35 3.39 12.45 2.05
CA HIS A 35 4.12 12.24 0.81
C HIS A 35 5.34 11.33 1.01
N GLN A 36 6.17 11.59 2.03
CA GLN A 36 7.35 10.78 2.30
C GLN A 36 7.00 9.32 2.62
N VAL A 37 5.95 9.07 3.41
CA VAL A 37 5.50 7.71 3.74
C VAL A 37 4.98 6.99 2.49
N VAL A 38 4.16 7.66 1.69
CA VAL A 38 3.60 7.08 0.46
C VAL A 38 4.68 6.76 -0.57
N VAL A 39 5.63 7.68 -0.78
CA VAL A 39 6.78 7.43 -1.67
C VAL A 39 7.59 6.23 -1.18
N ALA A 40 7.81 6.09 0.12
CA ALA A 40 8.51 4.92 0.68
C ALA A 40 7.72 3.62 0.48
N GLN A 41 6.39 3.64 0.61
CA GLN A 41 5.53 2.48 0.35
C GLN A 41 5.58 2.07 -1.13
N LEU A 42 5.44 3.03 -2.05
CA LEU A 42 5.52 2.78 -3.48
C LEU A 42 6.92 2.32 -3.91
N ALA A 43 7.98 2.85 -3.29
CA ALA A 43 9.34 2.40 -3.51
C ALA A 43 9.55 0.95 -3.04
N ALA A 44 9.01 0.56 -1.89
CA ALA A 44 9.07 -0.82 -1.41
C ALA A 44 8.26 -1.80 -2.27
N ALA A 45 7.14 -1.36 -2.87
CA ALA A 45 6.36 -2.18 -3.80
C ALA A 45 7.07 -2.38 -5.16
N ARG A 46 8.02 -1.51 -5.52
CA ARG A 46 8.72 -1.56 -6.80
C ARG A 46 9.68 -2.75 -6.87
N GLN A 47 9.45 -3.64 -7.82
CA GLN A 47 10.36 -4.75 -8.10
C GLN A 47 11.63 -4.28 -8.82
N GLY A 48 12.78 -4.68 -8.28
CA GLY A 48 14.12 -4.38 -8.79
C GLY A 48 14.60 -5.28 -9.93
N THR A 49 13.72 -5.89 -10.71
CA THR A 49 14.05 -6.96 -11.68
C THR A 49 14.55 -6.45 -13.03
N HIS A 50 15.51 -5.53 -13.02
CA HIS A 50 16.11 -4.92 -14.20
C HIS A 50 17.62 -5.19 -14.19
N LYS A 51 18.16 -5.79 -15.26
CA LYS A 51 19.59 -6.11 -15.38
C LYS A 51 20.07 -5.91 -16.82
N THR A 52 21.25 -5.33 -16.98
CA THR A 52 22.01 -5.34 -18.22
C THR A 52 23.33 -6.08 -18.03
N LYS A 53 23.85 -6.65 -19.13
CA LYS A 53 25.15 -7.31 -19.12
C LYS A 53 26.26 -6.26 -19.24
N THR A 54 27.11 -6.22 -18.24
CA THR A 54 28.37 -5.48 -18.28
C THR A 54 29.34 -6.13 -19.27
N ARG A 55 30.42 -5.44 -19.62
CA ARG A 55 31.45 -5.96 -20.54
C ARG A 55 31.94 -7.37 -20.14
N GLY A 56 32.04 -7.67 -18.85
CA GLY A 56 32.49 -8.98 -18.35
C GLY A 56 31.45 -10.09 -18.47
N GLU A 57 30.16 -9.75 -18.57
CA GLU A 57 29.05 -10.71 -18.65
C GLU A 57 28.63 -11.00 -20.10
N VAL A 58 29.08 -10.20 -21.07
CA VAL A 58 28.82 -10.42 -22.50
C VAL A 58 29.78 -11.47 -23.06
N ARG A 59 29.24 -12.45 -23.80
CA ARG A 59 30.01 -13.59 -24.34
C ARG A 59 31.14 -13.15 -25.28
N GLY A 60 32.37 -13.60 -25.00
CA GLY A 60 33.55 -13.40 -25.85
C GLY A 60 34.41 -12.20 -25.43
N GLY A 61 35.25 -11.69 -26.33
CA GLY A 61 36.06 -10.50 -26.06
C GLY A 61 37.27 -10.70 -25.13
N GLY A 62 37.62 -11.95 -24.79
CA GLY A 62 38.78 -12.29 -23.96
C GLY A 62 40.14 -12.24 -24.67
N ARG A 63 40.17 -11.94 -25.97
CA ARG A 63 41.41 -11.77 -26.76
C ARG A 63 41.49 -10.36 -27.34
N LYS A 64 42.68 -9.77 -27.30
CA LYS A 64 42.97 -8.51 -27.98
C LYS A 64 42.75 -8.67 -29.49
N PRO A 65 41.94 -7.82 -30.16
CA PRO A 65 41.58 -8.05 -31.57
C PRO A 65 42.77 -8.03 -32.54
N TYR A 66 43.80 -7.23 -32.26
CA TYR A 66 45.03 -7.11 -33.06
C TYR A 66 46.18 -6.53 -32.22
N ARG A 67 47.41 -6.55 -32.77
CA ARG A 67 48.63 -6.01 -32.16
C ARG A 67 48.50 -4.53 -31.76
N GLN A 68 49.24 -4.11 -30.71
CA GLN A 68 49.11 -2.78 -30.09
C GLN A 68 49.51 -1.61 -31.00
N LYS A 69 50.45 -1.81 -31.94
CA LYS A 69 50.98 -0.80 -32.86
C LYS A 69 51.18 -1.42 -34.26
N GLY A 70 51.31 -0.57 -35.29
CA GLY A 70 51.63 -0.99 -36.67
C GLY A 70 50.46 -1.46 -37.52
N THR A 71 49.20 -1.15 -37.17
CA THR A 71 48.00 -1.56 -37.93
C THR A 71 47.28 -0.41 -38.63
N GLY A 72 47.62 0.86 -38.34
CA GLY A 72 46.90 2.04 -38.83
C GLY A 72 45.49 2.26 -38.23
N ARG A 73 44.98 1.31 -37.43
CA ARG A 73 43.67 1.37 -36.77
C ARG A 73 43.79 1.93 -35.34
N ALA A 74 42.68 2.44 -34.80
CA ALA A 74 42.59 2.86 -33.39
C ALA A 74 42.96 1.70 -32.44
N ARG A 75 43.46 2.00 -31.24
CA ARG A 75 43.87 0.95 -30.28
C ARG A 75 42.65 0.31 -29.63
N GLN A 76 42.60 -1.02 -29.63
CA GLN A 76 41.49 -1.77 -29.04
C GLN A 76 41.97 -2.90 -28.13
N GLY A 77 41.28 -3.06 -27.00
CA GLY A 77 41.57 -4.10 -25.99
C GLY A 77 40.66 -5.32 -26.10
N SER A 78 39.45 -5.16 -26.61
CA SER A 78 38.43 -6.20 -26.70
C SER A 78 37.36 -5.82 -27.72
N VAL A 79 36.71 -6.80 -28.35
CA VAL A 79 35.54 -6.58 -29.20
C VAL A 79 34.24 -6.34 -28.41
N ARG A 80 34.26 -6.51 -27.08
CA ARG A 80 33.10 -6.27 -26.19
C ARG A 80 33.16 -4.94 -25.45
N ALA A 81 34.06 -4.04 -25.87
CA ALA A 81 34.13 -2.71 -25.28
C ALA A 81 32.85 -1.90 -25.59
N PRO A 82 32.45 -0.95 -24.73
CA PRO A 82 31.14 -0.27 -24.84
C PRO A 82 30.92 0.48 -26.15
N GLN A 83 31.99 1.02 -26.75
CA GLN A 83 31.93 1.72 -28.04
C GLN A 83 31.71 0.80 -29.25
N PHE A 84 31.77 -0.53 -29.07
CA PHE A 84 31.50 -1.49 -30.14
C PHE A 84 30.03 -1.86 -30.18
N ALA A 85 29.53 -2.14 -31.38
CA ALA A 85 28.25 -2.80 -31.56
C ALA A 85 28.26 -4.19 -30.88
N GLY A 86 27.26 -4.48 -30.06
CA GLY A 86 27.24 -5.70 -29.24
C GLY A 86 28.29 -5.70 -28.10
N GLY A 87 28.80 -4.53 -27.73
CA GLY A 87 29.60 -4.31 -26.53
C GLY A 87 28.75 -4.35 -25.25
N GLY A 88 29.41 -4.46 -24.10
CA GLY A 88 28.71 -4.41 -22.81
C GLY A 88 28.31 -3.01 -22.40
N VAL A 89 27.24 -2.91 -21.60
CA VAL A 89 26.76 -1.62 -21.05
C VAL A 89 27.62 -1.22 -19.86
N VAL A 90 28.02 0.06 -19.78
CA VAL A 90 28.86 0.57 -18.67
C VAL A 90 28.02 0.89 -17.44
N HIS A 91 27.13 1.87 -17.54
CA HIS A 91 26.24 2.30 -16.46
C HIS A 91 24.82 1.93 -16.83
N GLY A 92 24.55 0.63 -16.78
CA GLY A 92 23.24 0.08 -17.05
C GLY A 92 22.47 -0.26 -15.78
N PRO A 93 21.18 -0.56 -15.91
CA PRO A 93 20.36 -1.05 -14.81
C PRO A 93 20.97 -2.32 -14.19
N GLN A 94 20.97 -2.38 -12.86
CA GLN A 94 21.35 -3.54 -12.06
C GLN A 94 20.24 -3.84 -11.04
N PRO A 95 20.00 -5.12 -10.71
CA PRO A 95 19.00 -5.46 -9.71
C PRO A 95 19.34 -4.82 -8.38
N ARG A 96 18.37 -4.13 -7.78
CA ARG A 96 18.53 -3.43 -6.51
C ARG A 96 17.22 -3.38 -5.75
N ASP A 97 17.34 -3.27 -4.43
CA ASP A 97 16.22 -2.94 -3.57
C ASP A 97 15.98 -1.42 -3.57
N TYR A 98 14.71 -1.04 -3.62
CA TYR A 98 14.23 0.35 -3.58
C TYR A 98 13.64 0.72 -2.21
N SER A 99 13.55 -0.24 -1.28
CA SER A 99 12.99 -0.03 0.04
C SER A 99 13.74 1.06 0.82
N GLN A 100 12.99 1.86 1.57
CA GLN A 100 13.51 2.94 2.39
C GLN A 100 13.03 2.76 3.83
N ARG A 101 13.93 2.96 4.81
CA ARG A 101 13.61 2.81 6.22
C ARG A 101 12.90 4.04 6.75
N THR A 102 11.57 3.98 6.84
CA THR A 102 10.76 5.03 7.47
C THR A 102 10.49 4.72 8.95
N PRO A 103 10.77 5.64 9.89
CA PRO A 103 10.50 5.44 11.32
C PRO A 103 9.04 5.06 11.62
N LYS A 104 8.83 4.18 12.62
CA LYS A 104 7.49 3.70 13.02
C LYS A 104 6.53 4.85 13.36
N LYS A 105 7.00 5.86 14.12
CA LYS A 105 6.21 7.03 14.48
C LYS A 105 5.74 7.85 13.27
N MET A 106 6.57 7.95 12.24
CA MET A 106 6.21 8.65 11.00
C MET A 106 5.10 7.91 10.24
N LYS A 107 5.19 6.58 10.14
CA LYS A 107 4.15 5.75 9.51
C LYS A 107 2.80 5.91 10.22
N ALA A 108 2.81 5.80 11.55
CA ALA A 108 1.60 5.94 12.36
C ALA A 108 1.00 7.36 12.25
N ALA A 109 1.83 8.40 12.32
CA ALA A 109 1.38 9.78 12.18
C ALA A 109 0.79 10.06 10.78
N ALA A 110 1.42 9.57 9.71
CA ALA A 110 0.91 9.74 8.34
C ALA A 110 -0.46 9.08 8.15
N LEU A 111 -0.68 7.88 8.69
CA LEU A 111 -1.98 7.21 8.66
C LEU A 111 -3.05 8.02 9.40
N ARG A 112 -2.74 8.50 10.62
CA ARG A 112 -3.67 9.35 11.39
C ARG A 112 -4.01 10.64 10.66
N HIS A 113 -3.04 11.26 10.00
CA HIS A 113 -3.29 12.46 9.19
C HIS A 113 -4.22 12.18 8.01
N ALA A 114 -4.02 11.07 7.30
CA ALA A 114 -4.88 10.66 6.20
C ALA A 114 -6.32 10.35 6.66
N LEU A 115 -6.47 9.63 7.78
CA LEU A 115 -7.78 9.34 8.38
C LEU A 115 -8.47 10.60 8.92
N THR A 116 -7.71 11.51 9.53
CA THR A 116 -8.24 12.81 10.00
C THR A 116 -8.80 13.62 8.83
N ASP A 117 -8.12 13.63 7.68
CA ASP A 117 -8.63 14.30 6.48
C ASP A 117 -9.96 13.69 6.00
N ARG A 118 -10.06 12.35 5.96
CA ARG A 118 -11.33 11.67 5.62
C ARG A 118 -12.43 11.95 6.64
N ALA A 119 -12.11 11.96 7.94
CA ALA A 119 -13.05 12.26 9.00
C ALA A 119 -13.62 13.69 8.89
N ARG A 120 -12.78 14.69 8.63
CA ARG A 120 -13.20 16.10 8.49
C ARG A 120 -14.16 16.33 7.33
N HIS A 121 -14.09 15.50 6.29
CA HIS A 121 -14.95 15.60 5.11
C HIS A 121 -16.12 14.61 5.14
N ASN A 122 -16.43 14.01 6.29
CA ASN A 122 -17.51 13.02 6.47
C ASN A 122 -17.40 11.81 5.51
N ARG A 123 -16.16 11.35 5.26
CA ARG A 123 -15.84 10.25 4.35
C ARG A 123 -15.47 8.95 5.05
N ILE A 124 -15.82 8.86 6.33
CA ILE A 124 -15.67 7.66 7.14
C ILE A 124 -17.06 7.16 7.47
N HIS A 125 -17.33 5.92 7.11
CA HIS A 125 -18.61 5.25 7.34
C HIS A 125 -18.36 3.99 8.15
N VAL A 126 -19.28 3.68 9.06
CA VAL A 126 -19.24 2.44 9.84
C VAL A 126 -20.49 1.62 9.49
N VAL A 127 -20.30 0.35 9.17
CA VAL A 127 -21.39 -0.59 8.88
C VAL A 127 -21.35 -1.75 9.88
N THR A 128 -22.51 -2.30 10.23
CA THR A 128 -22.56 -3.51 11.07
C THR A 128 -21.98 -4.73 10.34
N GLY A 129 -22.24 -4.83 9.04
CA GLY A 129 -21.73 -5.86 8.14
C GLY A 129 -21.91 -5.45 6.69
N VAL A 130 -21.31 -6.19 5.76
CA VAL A 130 -21.40 -5.92 4.31
C VAL A 130 -22.65 -6.56 3.68
N ILE A 131 -23.14 -7.65 4.28
CA ILE A 131 -24.30 -8.42 3.82
C ILE A 131 -25.15 -8.85 5.03
N GLU A 132 -26.41 -9.23 4.77
CA GLU A 132 -27.27 -9.86 5.78
C GLU A 132 -27.08 -11.38 5.70
N GLY A 133 -26.46 -11.96 6.73
CA GLY A 133 -26.22 -13.40 6.84
C GLY A 133 -24.83 -13.86 6.36
N GLU A 134 -24.67 -15.19 6.25
CA GLU A 134 -23.37 -15.83 5.99
C GLU A 134 -23.13 -16.15 4.50
N THR A 135 -24.16 -16.03 3.64
CA THR A 135 -24.06 -16.38 2.22
C THR A 135 -23.48 -15.22 1.40
N PRO A 136 -22.31 -15.37 0.73
CA PRO A 136 -21.70 -14.28 -0.02
C PRO A 136 -22.58 -13.79 -1.17
N SER A 137 -22.75 -12.47 -1.29
CA SER A 137 -23.53 -11.84 -2.36
C SER A 137 -22.96 -10.49 -2.80
N THR A 138 -22.32 -10.47 -3.96
CA THR A 138 -21.77 -9.23 -4.56
C THR A 138 -22.85 -8.22 -4.92
N LYS A 139 -24.07 -8.68 -5.25
CA LYS A 139 -25.20 -7.78 -5.55
C LYS A 139 -25.64 -7.01 -4.30
N ALA A 140 -25.69 -7.68 -3.15
CA ALA A 140 -26.01 -7.04 -1.88
C ALA A 140 -24.93 -6.01 -1.50
N ALA A 141 -23.65 -6.40 -1.56
CA ALA A 141 -22.54 -5.49 -1.30
C ALA A 141 -22.56 -4.26 -2.22
N LYS A 142 -22.79 -4.44 -3.52
CA LYS A 142 -22.92 -3.33 -4.49
C LYS A 142 -24.05 -2.37 -4.12
N SER A 143 -25.19 -2.90 -3.67
CA SER A 143 -26.32 -2.07 -3.25
C SER A 143 -26.02 -1.28 -1.98
N LEU A 144 -25.32 -1.88 -1.00
CA LEU A 144 -24.89 -1.19 0.21
C LEU A 144 -23.92 -0.05 -0.13
N PHE A 145 -22.85 -0.34 -0.88
CA PHE A 145 -21.87 0.69 -1.22
C PHE A 145 -22.46 1.82 -2.06
N GLY A 146 -23.39 1.52 -2.96
CA GLY A 146 -24.10 2.55 -3.74
C GLY A 146 -25.03 3.45 -2.89
N LYS A 147 -25.50 2.98 -1.73
CA LYS A 147 -26.24 3.82 -0.76
C LYS A 147 -25.32 4.67 0.10
N ILE A 148 -24.10 4.18 0.39
CA ILE A 148 -23.11 4.88 1.20
C ILE A 148 -22.46 6.01 0.41
N SER A 149 -22.04 5.73 -0.83
CA SER A 149 -21.33 6.70 -1.65
C SER A 149 -21.47 6.43 -3.15
N GLU A 150 -21.56 7.52 -3.90
CA GLU A 150 -21.51 7.52 -5.37
C GLU A 150 -20.07 7.63 -5.92
N ARG A 151 -19.07 7.73 -5.04
CA ARG A 151 -17.66 7.94 -5.42
C ARG A 151 -17.03 6.67 -5.97
N LYS A 152 -15.93 6.86 -6.69
CA LYS A 152 -15.33 5.82 -7.54
C LYS A 152 -14.50 4.82 -6.76
N ASN A 153 -13.83 5.25 -5.69
CA ASN A 153 -12.92 4.39 -4.94
C ASN A 153 -13.37 4.30 -3.48
N LEU A 154 -13.67 3.08 -3.03
CA LEU A 154 -14.01 2.79 -1.65
C LEU A 154 -12.96 1.87 -1.03
N LEU A 155 -12.54 2.19 0.20
CA LEU A 155 -11.75 1.29 1.02
C LEU A 155 -12.66 0.58 2.02
N LEU A 156 -12.81 -0.74 1.89
CA LEU A 156 -13.48 -1.57 2.88
C LEU A 156 -12.46 -2.11 3.88
N VAL A 157 -12.66 -1.83 5.16
CA VAL A 157 -11.89 -2.39 6.26
C VAL A 157 -12.73 -3.40 7.01
N VAL A 158 -12.33 -4.67 6.93
CA VAL A 158 -13.08 -5.81 7.47
C VAL A 158 -12.13 -6.81 8.09
N ASP A 159 -12.57 -7.49 9.15
CA ASP A 159 -11.76 -8.52 9.77
C ASP A 159 -11.51 -9.67 8.79
N ARG A 160 -10.38 -10.36 8.95
CA ARG A 160 -10.03 -11.50 8.10
C ARG A 160 -10.94 -12.71 8.33
N SER A 161 -11.56 -12.82 9.51
CA SER A 161 -12.49 -13.90 9.83
C SER A 161 -13.82 -13.81 9.08
N ASP A 162 -14.21 -12.63 8.59
CA ASP A 162 -15.48 -12.41 7.88
C ASP A 162 -15.37 -12.74 6.39
N GLU A 163 -15.20 -14.03 6.07
CA GLU A 163 -15.02 -14.48 4.68
C GLU A 163 -16.19 -14.07 3.77
N ALA A 164 -17.41 -14.02 4.31
CA ALA A 164 -18.59 -13.69 3.52
C ALA A 164 -18.55 -12.23 3.03
N ALA A 165 -18.10 -11.29 3.85
CA ALA A 165 -17.86 -9.91 3.42
C ALA A 165 -16.73 -9.81 2.38
N TRP A 166 -15.61 -10.50 2.58
CA TRP A 166 -14.48 -10.52 1.65
C TRP A 166 -14.91 -11.04 0.26
N LEU A 167 -15.57 -12.18 0.21
CA LEU A 167 -16.04 -12.80 -1.03
C LEU A 167 -17.10 -11.94 -1.73
N SER A 168 -17.94 -11.25 -0.96
CA SER A 168 -18.98 -10.37 -1.50
C SER A 168 -18.40 -9.12 -2.16
N ALA A 169 -17.38 -8.50 -1.56
CA ALA A 169 -16.85 -7.23 -2.04
C ALA A 169 -15.71 -7.34 -3.07
N ARG A 170 -14.91 -8.42 -3.07
CA ARG A 170 -13.64 -8.50 -3.83
C ARG A 170 -13.76 -8.36 -5.35
N ASN A 171 -14.94 -8.65 -5.90
CA ASN A 171 -15.19 -8.59 -7.34
C ASN A 171 -15.57 -7.18 -7.82
N LEU A 172 -15.81 -6.23 -6.91
CA LEU A 172 -16.19 -4.87 -7.24
C LEU A 172 -14.93 -4.06 -7.60
N PRO A 173 -14.79 -3.53 -8.84
CA PRO A 173 -13.57 -2.82 -9.26
C PRO A 173 -13.26 -1.56 -8.45
N GLN A 174 -14.31 -0.95 -7.90
CA GLN A 174 -14.26 0.25 -7.07
C GLN A 174 -13.86 0.01 -5.61
N VAL A 175 -13.86 -1.24 -5.15
CA VAL A 175 -13.64 -1.57 -3.73
C VAL A 175 -12.26 -2.20 -3.55
N HIS A 176 -11.43 -1.57 -2.73
CA HIS A 176 -10.24 -2.20 -2.19
C HIS A 176 -10.52 -2.69 -0.77
N ILE A 177 -10.06 -3.90 -0.43
CA ILE A 177 -10.36 -4.55 0.86
C ILE A 177 -9.08 -4.70 1.64
N LEU A 178 -9.09 -4.30 2.91
CA LEU A 178 -7.99 -4.49 3.85
C LEU A 178 -8.48 -5.03 5.19
N GLU A 179 -7.60 -5.78 5.84
CA GLU A 179 -7.71 -6.08 7.27
C GLU A 179 -7.33 -4.85 8.10
N PRO A 180 -7.94 -4.59 9.27
CA PRO A 180 -7.58 -3.46 10.14
C PRO A 180 -6.09 -3.42 10.49
N GLY A 181 -5.42 -4.57 10.65
CA GLY A 181 -3.98 -4.66 10.92
C GLY A 181 -3.07 -4.27 9.75
N GLN A 182 -3.58 -4.27 8.51
CA GLN A 182 -2.85 -3.90 7.29
C GLN A 182 -3.23 -2.49 6.80
N LEU A 183 -4.06 -1.76 7.54
CA LEU A 183 -4.49 -0.42 7.17
C LEU A 183 -3.27 0.51 7.04
N ASN A 184 -3.14 1.14 5.87
CA ASN A 184 -1.95 1.90 5.51
C ASN A 184 -2.29 3.24 4.84
N THR A 185 -1.29 4.12 4.75
CA THR A 185 -1.50 5.50 4.25
C THR A 185 -1.86 5.57 2.77
N TYR A 186 -1.25 4.75 1.92
CA TYR A 186 -1.49 4.77 0.47
C TYR A 186 -2.96 4.44 0.14
N ASP A 187 -3.48 3.34 0.69
CA ASP A 187 -4.82 2.86 0.36
C ASP A 187 -5.90 3.82 0.87
N VAL A 188 -5.69 4.47 2.02
CA VAL A 188 -6.60 5.51 2.52
C VAL A 188 -6.62 6.74 1.59
N LEU A 189 -5.49 7.10 0.97
CA LEU A 189 -5.43 8.25 0.08
C LEU A 189 -5.99 7.98 -1.31
N VAL A 190 -5.79 6.78 -1.83
CA VAL A 190 -6.34 6.36 -3.14
C VAL A 190 -7.86 6.26 -3.09
N SER A 191 -8.40 5.87 -1.93
CA SER A 191 -9.84 5.77 -1.72
C SER A 191 -10.47 7.11 -1.37
N ASP A 192 -11.62 7.37 -1.96
CA ASP A 192 -12.40 8.58 -1.69
C ASP A 192 -13.08 8.47 -0.33
N ASP A 193 -13.72 7.33 -0.06
CA ASP A 193 -14.43 7.02 1.18
C ASP A 193 -13.88 5.73 1.82
N VAL A 194 -13.87 5.72 3.16
CA VAL A 194 -13.41 4.59 3.96
C VAL A 194 -14.59 4.02 4.73
N VAL A 195 -14.87 2.73 4.53
CA VAL A 195 -15.96 2.00 5.15
C VAL A 195 -15.38 0.96 6.09
N PHE A 196 -15.66 1.09 7.39
CA PHE A 196 -15.28 0.09 8.40
C PHE A 196 -16.47 -0.79 8.73
N THR A 197 -16.24 -2.09 8.90
CA THR A 197 -17.17 -2.90 9.71
C THR A 197 -17.02 -2.53 11.19
N LYS A 198 -18.10 -2.62 11.97
CA LYS A 198 -18.08 -2.28 13.40
C LYS A 198 -16.98 -3.02 14.14
N ALA A 199 -16.87 -4.33 13.94
CA ALA A 199 -15.83 -5.16 14.54
C ALA A 199 -14.42 -4.70 14.15
N ALA A 200 -14.18 -4.39 12.86
CA ALA A 200 -12.89 -3.91 12.42
C ALA A 200 -12.56 -2.51 12.96
N PHE A 201 -13.56 -1.64 13.11
CA PHE A 201 -13.39 -0.31 13.71
C PHE A 201 -12.97 -0.42 15.18
N GLU A 202 -13.66 -1.25 15.96
CA GLU A 202 -13.36 -1.47 17.37
C GLU A 202 -11.95 -2.07 17.55
N SER A 203 -11.59 -3.06 16.74
CA SER A 203 -10.25 -3.66 16.71
C SER A 203 -9.16 -2.62 16.36
N PHE A 204 -9.41 -1.78 15.36
CA PHE A 204 -8.46 -0.73 14.96
C PHE A 204 -8.27 0.32 16.06
N VAL A 205 -9.35 0.74 16.73
CA VAL A 205 -9.30 1.73 17.81
C VAL A 205 -8.64 1.18 19.07
N ALA A 206 -8.91 -0.08 19.42
CA ALA A 206 -8.24 -0.76 20.54
C ALA A 206 -6.71 -0.82 20.34
N GLY A 207 -6.27 -0.86 19.08
CA GLY A 207 -4.87 -0.92 18.70
C GLY A 207 -4.27 -2.33 18.94
N PRO A 208 -2.97 -2.51 18.67
CA PRO A 208 -2.32 -3.79 18.89
C PRO A 208 -2.30 -4.12 20.40
N ASN A 209 -2.89 -5.26 20.77
CA ASN A 209 -2.80 -5.81 22.12
C ASN A 209 -1.32 -5.91 22.53
N LYS A 210 -0.93 -5.23 23.62
CA LYS A 210 0.38 -5.39 24.27
C LYS A 210 0.54 -6.76 24.98
N ALA A 211 -0.14 -7.79 24.51
CA ALA A 211 0.03 -9.15 25.00
C ALA A 211 1.00 -9.84 24.03
N ASN A 212 2.27 -9.96 24.44
CA ASN A 212 3.33 -10.89 23.96
C ASN A 212 4.74 -10.29 23.83
N ASP A 213 4.98 -9.04 24.23
CA ASP A 213 6.35 -8.47 24.24
C ASP A 213 7.17 -8.84 25.51
N ASN A 214 6.64 -9.68 26.42
CA ASN A 214 7.31 -10.03 27.70
C ASN A 214 7.79 -11.49 27.81
N GLU A 215 7.71 -12.33 26.78
CA GLU A 215 8.18 -13.74 26.86
C GLU A 215 9.51 -14.02 26.14
N GLY A 216 10.26 -12.99 25.73
CA GLY A 216 11.46 -13.15 24.90
C GLY A 216 12.79 -12.64 25.44
N SER A 217 12.88 -12.20 26.71
CA SER A 217 14.13 -11.65 27.26
C SER A 217 14.72 -12.45 28.43
N GLU A 218 14.53 -13.78 28.45
CA GLU A 218 15.33 -14.68 29.28
C GLU A 218 15.67 -15.95 28.47
N ALA A 219 16.78 -15.88 27.72
CA ALA A 219 17.65 -17.00 27.35
C ALA A 219 18.93 -16.45 26.69
#